data_AF-X1P7V5-F1
#
_entry.id   AF-X1P7V5-F1
#
_cell.length_a   1.000
_cell.length_b   1.000
_cell.length_c   1.000
_cell.angle_alpha   90.00
_cell.angle_beta   90.00
_cell.angle_gamma   90.00
#
_symmetry.space_group_name_H-M   'P 1'
#
loop_
_entity.id
_entity.type
_entity.pdbx_description
1 polymer ?
#
loop_
_entity_poly.entity_id
_entity_poly.type
_entity_poly.pdbx_seq_one_letter_code
_entity_poly.pdbx_strand_id
1 'polypeptide(L)'
;ALWRKLGIGKDKKKVRKELADQGWTDERIDTILDTAKFYPTAQDLILWQAREVYEPDAIAKYGLKDELERLEKEPFHKAGIDDEQIANYWMAHWQHPEWRTVQEMLFRTDLTEEDVWEWFRLVEIPPYWRDKLITIMYHPFTRVDVRRMNKIGVLDREETKRAYLDIGFNEEKAEKMTIFTELYNADPEDSEKTEEDRRKEELRGLTRTAVLKQYKDQLIDASLAGDYLTGLGYTEEVVDFYLAREDYNREEEKVDGYIKEGRIQA
;
A
#
# COMPACT_ATOMS: atom_id res chain seq x y z
N ALA A 1 -10.31 -40.39 36.00
CA ALA A 1 -10.23 -41.68 35.29
C ALA A 1 -11.44 -42.60 35.52
N LEU A 2 -12.01 -42.71 36.74
CA LEU A 2 -13.21 -43.54 36.99
C LEU A 2 -14.46 -43.11 36.19
N TRP A 3 -14.66 -41.81 36.01
CA TRP A 3 -15.88 -41.21 35.45
C TRP A 3 -16.07 -41.45 33.93
N ARG A 4 -14.96 -41.57 33.18
CA ARG A 4 -15.00 -41.92 31.74
C ARG A 4 -15.52 -43.34 31.50
N LYS A 5 -15.51 -44.22 32.51
CA LYS A 5 -15.97 -45.62 32.42
C LYS A 5 -17.41 -45.84 32.90
N LEU A 6 -17.99 -44.91 33.67
CA LEU A 6 -19.31 -45.11 34.29
C LEU A 6 -20.50 -44.65 33.43
N GLY A 7 -20.27 -44.16 32.20
CA GLY A 7 -21.39 -43.83 31.28
C GLY A 7 -22.30 -42.71 31.78
N ILE A 8 -21.81 -41.86 32.67
CA ILE A 8 -22.56 -40.82 33.41
C ILE A 8 -23.00 -39.66 32.52
N GLY A 9 -22.60 -39.68 31.24
CA GLY A 9 -23.14 -38.77 30.23
C GLY A 9 -24.65 -38.90 29.99
N LYS A 10 -25.35 -39.90 30.54
CA LYS A 10 -26.78 -40.11 30.23
C LYS A 10 -27.77 -40.15 31.41
N ASP A 11 -27.36 -40.49 32.64
CA ASP A 11 -28.33 -40.59 33.76
C ASP A 11 -27.74 -40.23 35.14
N LYS A 12 -27.72 -38.93 35.43
CA LYS A 12 -27.35 -38.39 36.75
C LYS A 12 -28.20 -38.97 37.89
N LYS A 13 -29.47 -39.36 37.63
CA LYS A 13 -30.36 -39.92 38.66
C LYS A 13 -29.93 -41.34 39.03
N LYS A 14 -29.51 -42.14 38.05
CA LYS A 14 -28.97 -43.48 38.30
C LYS A 14 -27.69 -43.44 39.13
N VAL A 15 -26.75 -42.55 38.78
CA VAL A 15 -25.49 -42.39 39.55
C VAL A 15 -25.75 -41.92 40.97
N ARG A 16 -26.65 -40.93 41.14
CA ARG A 16 -27.04 -40.44 42.46
C ARG A 16 -27.64 -41.56 43.30
N LYS A 17 -28.51 -42.40 42.72
CA LYS A 17 -29.08 -43.57 43.38
C LYS A 17 -28.01 -44.59 43.77
N GLU A 18 -27.10 -44.94 42.87
CA GLU A 18 -26.02 -45.91 43.14
C GLU A 18 -25.06 -45.43 44.24
N LEU A 19 -24.76 -44.13 44.30
CA LEU A 19 -23.95 -43.55 45.36
C LEU A 19 -24.72 -43.49 46.69
N ALA A 20 -26.01 -43.16 46.67
CA ALA A 20 -26.87 -43.19 47.86
C ALA A 20 -26.99 -44.61 48.43
N ASP A 21 -27.17 -45.62 47.57
CA ASP A 21 -27.24 -47.04 47.95
C ASP A 21 -25.92 -47.54 48.57
N GLN A 22 -24.80 -46.89 48.25
CA GLN A 22 -23.47 -47.13 48.86
C GLN A 22 -23.25 -46.36 50.18
N GLY A 23 -24.25 -45.64 50.69
CA GLY A 23 -24.19 -44.93 51.96
C GLY A 23 -23.56 -43.53 51.89
N TRP A 24 -23.43 -42.94 50.70
CA TRP A 24 -22.99 -41.56 50.55
C TRP A 24 -24.10 -40.59 50.94
N THR A 25 -23.77 -39.49 51.61
CA THR A 25 -24.72 -38.43 51.93
C THR A 25 -25.08 -37.63 50.68
N ASP A 26 -26.29 -37.08 50.61
CA ASP A 26 -26.72 -36.23 49.50
C ASP A 26 -25.74 -35.09 49.21
N GLU A 27 -25.22 -34.44 50.26
CA GLU A 27 -24.21 -33.38 50.16
C GLU A 27 -22.92 -33.85 49.46
N ARG A 28 -22.43 -35.05 49.82
CA ARG A 28 -21.22 -35.61 49.19
C ARG A 28 -21.48 -36.03 47.75
N ILE A 29 -22.66 -36.57 47.47
CA ILE A 29 -23.07 -36.93 46.11
C ILE A 29 -23.11 -35.68 45.24
N ASP A 30 -23.72 -34.60 45.71
CA ASP A 30 -23.79 -33.34 44.97
C ASP A 30 -22.40 -32.75 44.75
N THR A 31 -21.54 -32.75 45.77
CA THR A 31 -20.14 -32.30 45.67
C THR A 31 -19.38 -33.08 44.59
N ILE A 32 -19.54 -34.41 44.58
CA ILE A 32 -18.86 -35.27 43.60
C ILE A 32 -19.41 -35.04 42.19
N LEU A 33 -20.72 -34.93 42.03
CA LEU A 33 -21.35 -34.69 40.74
C LEU A 33 -20.97 -33.31 40.18
N ASP A 34 -20.81 -32.31 41.04
CA ASP A 34 -20.36 -30.98 40.66
C ASP A 34 -18.88 -30.97 40.26
N THR A 35 -18.02 -31.57 41.09
CA THR A 35 -16.57 -31.70 40.81
C THR A 35 -16.28 -32.57 39.57
N ALA A 36 -17.23 -33.44 39.19
CA ALA A 36 -17.11 -34.31 38.02
C ALA A 36 -17.52 -33.64 36.70
N LYS A 37 -18.06 -32.41 36.72
CA LYS A 37 -18.35 -31.66 35.50
C LYS A 37 -17.05 -31.43 34.73
N PHE A 38 -17.11 -31.64 33.41
CA PHE A 38 -16.02 -31.19 32.56
C PHE A 38 -15.96 -29.66 32.64
N TYR A 39 -14.77 -29.14 32.91
CA TYR A 39 -14.49 -27.72 32.83
C TYR A 39 -13.33 -27.52 31.86
N PRO A 40 -13.44 -26.56 30.92
CA PRO A 40 -12.36 -26.24 29.99
C PRO A 40 -11.08 -25.86 30.72
N THR A 41 -9.94 -26.09 30.08
CA THR A 41 -8.67 -25.68 30.66
C THR A 41 -8.55 -24.15 30.68
N ALA A 42 -7.67 -23.60 31.51
CA ALA A 42 -7.39 -22.16 31.47
C ALA A 42 -6.96 -21.69 30.07
N GLN A 43 -6.27 -22.54 29.30
CA GLN A 43 -5.88 -22.25 27.93
C GLN A 43 -7.10 -22.20 26.99
N ASP A 44 -8.06 -23.11 27.14
CA ASP A 44 -9.30 -23.09 26.35
C ASP A 44 -10.09 -21.82 26.61
N LEU A 45 -10.21 -21.43 27.90
CA LEU A 45 -10.91 -20.20 28.27
C LEU A 45 -10.25 -18.95 27.70
N ILE A 46 -8.92 -18.88 27.69
CA ILE A 46 -8.16 -17.78 27.05
C ILE A 46 -8.41 -17.78 25.55
N LEU A 47 -8.32 -18.95 24.91
CA LEU A 47 -8.53 -19.08 23.46
C LEU A 47 -9.95 -18.64 23.07
N TRP A 48 -10.96 -18.99 23.85
CA TRP A 48 -12.34 -18.60 23.57
C TRP A 48 -12.57 -17.10 23.69
N GLN A 49 -11.94 -16.45 24.67
CA GLN A 49 -11.93 -14.99 24.76
C GLN A 49 -11.27 -14.37 23.53
N ALA A 50 -10.18 -14.95 23.05
CA ALA A 50 -9.43 -14.43 21.92
C ALA A 50 -10.06 -14.74 20.55
N ARG A 51 -10.91 -15.77 20.48
CA ARG A 51 -11.69 -16.18 19.29
C ARG A 51 -13.12 -15.65 19.31
N GLU A 52 -13.38 -14.63 20.14
CA GLU A 52 -14.65 -13.90 20.17
C GLU A 52 -15.89 -14.77 20.46
N VAL A 53 -15.69 -15.89 21.18
CA VAL A 53 -16.75 -16.87 21.51
C VAL A 53 -17.86 -16.27 22.39
N TYR A 54 -17.56 -15.18 23.09
CA TYR A 54 -18.48 -14.51 24.01
C TYR A 54 -18.99 -13.17 23.51
N GLU A 55 -18.64 -12.76 22.29
CA GLU A 55 -19.01 -11.46 21.71
C GLU A 55 -20.16 -11.65 20.70
N PRO A 56 -21.41 -11.27 21.03
CA PRO A 56 -22.57 -11.60 20.20
C PRO A 56 -22.52 -11.02 18.78
N ASP A 57 -21.93 -9.85 18.62
CA ASP A 57 -21.72 -9.17 17.34
C ASP A 57 -20.72 -9.93 16.45
N ALA A 58 -19.59 -10.38 17.01
CA ALA A 58 -18.61 -11.19 16.30
C ALA A 58 -19.19 -12.56 15.92
N ILE A 59 -19.91 -13.23 16.83
CA ILE A 59 -20.58 -14.50 16.57
C ILE A 59 -21.53 -14.38 15.37
N ALA A 60 -22.31 -13.30 15.32
CA ALA A 60 -23.26 -13.06 14.24
C ALA A 60 -22.56 -12.66 12.93
N LYS A 61 -21.55 -11.78 12.98
CA LYS A 61 -20.80 -11.32 11.80
C LYS A 61 -20.06 -12.47 11.10
N TYR A 62 -19.41 -13.34 11.88
CA TYR A 62 -18.56 -14.42 11.35
C TYR A 62 -19.27 -15.79 11.27
N GLY A 63 -20.53 -15.89 11.71
CA GLY A 63 -21.26 -17.16 11.69
C GLY A 63 -20.63 -18.22 12.61
N LEU A 64 -20.06 -17.84 13.76
CA LEU A 64 -19.26 -18.78 14.57
C LEU A 64 -20.08 -19.98 15.09
N LYS A 65 -21.41 -19.83 15.21
CA LYS A 65 -22.33 -20.91 15.60
C LYS A 65 -22.88 -21.72 14.42
N ASP A 66 -22.57 -21.34 13.18
CA ASP A 66 -23.13 -21.98 12.00
C ASP A 66 -22.73 -23.46 11.96
N GLU A 67 -23.61 -24.30 11.45
CA GLU A 67 -23.43 -25.75 11.33
C GLU A 67 -23.26 -26.53 12.66
N LEU A 68 -23.43 -25.89 13.82
CA LEU A 68 -23.35 -26.56 15.12
C LEU A 68 -24.36 -27.70 15.25
N GLU A 69 -25.53 -27.59 14.62
CA GLU A 69 -26.56 -28.63 14.60
C GLU A 69 -26.16 -29.89 13.83
N ARG A 70 -25.14 -29.81 12.97
CA ARG A 70 -24.60 -30.96 12.22
C ARG A 70 -23.58 -31.75 13.02
N LEU A 71 -23.10 -31.20 14.14
CA LEU A 71 -22.10 -31.85 14.99
C LEU A 71 -22.68 -33.09 15.68
N GLU A 72 -21.99 -34.22 15.55
CA GLU A 72 -22.30 -35.43 16.33
C GLU A 72 -21.85 -35.23 17.79
N LYS A 73 -22.81 -34.91 18.67
CA LYS A 73 -22.54 -34.53 20.06
C LYS A 73 -22.31 -35.71 21.00
N GLU A 74 -22.73 -36.92 20.64
CA GLU A 74 -22.62 -38.09 21.52
C GLU A 74 -21.20 -38.41 21.99
N PRO A 75 -20.15 -38.34 21.15
CA PRO A 75 -18.75 -38.48 21.58
C PRO A 75 -18.33 -37.47 22.66
N PHE A 76 -18.77 -36.22 22.55
CA PHE A 76 -18.46 -35.16 23.51
C PHE A 76 -19.17 -35.41 24.84
N HIS A 77 -20.44 -35.81 24.81
CA HIS A 77 -21.18 -36.21 26.01
C HIS A 77 -20.56 -37.42 26.72
N LYS A 78 -20.04 -38.40 25.96
CA LYS A 78 -19.26 -39.52 26.53
C LYS A 78 -17.97 -39.06 27.19
N ALA A 79 -17.37 -37.97 26.71
CA ALA A 79 -16.23 -37.32 27.34
C ALA A 79 -16.61 -36.44 28.56
N GLY A 80 -17.91 -36.26 28.82
CA GLY A 80 -18.44 -35.48 29.94
C GLY A 80 -18.65 -33.99 29.62
N ILE A 81 -18.56 -33.61 28.35
CA ILE A 81 -18.71 -32.23 27.88
C ILE A 81 -20.21 -31.96 27.63
N ASP A 82 -20.73 -30.85 28.17
CA ASP A 82 -22.12 -30.44 27.97
C ASP A 82 -22.32 -29.61 26.69
N ASP A 83 -23.57 -29.32 26.36
CA ASP A 83 -23.93 -28.57 25.14
C ASP A 83 -23.32 -27.17 25.07
N GLU A 84 -23.15 -26.51 26.22
CA GLU A 84 -22.57 -25.17 26.29
C GLU A 84 -21.09 -25.22 25.91
N GLN A 85 -20.32 -26.12 26.53
CA GLN A 85 -18.90 -26.24 26.23
C GLN A 85 -18.67 -26.78 24.81
N ILE A 86 -19.55 -27.66 24.31
CA ILE A 86 -19.52 -28.11 22.90
C ILE A 86 -19.67 -26.90 21.97
N ALA A 87 -20.63 -26.01 22.23
CA ALA A 87 -20.84 -24.80 21.43
C ALA A 87 -19.63 -23.85 21.48
N ASN A 88 -18.99 -23.70 22.65
CA ASN A 88 -17.80 -22.86 22.80
C ASN A 88 -16.60 -23.41 22.02
N TYR A 89 -16.35 -24.72 22.11
CA TYR A 89 -15.33 -25.37 21.28
C TYR A 89 -15.63 -25.22 19.79
N TRP A 90 -16.90 -25.34 19.40
CA TRP A 90 -17.31 -25.12 18.01
C TRP A 90 -17.05 -23.68 17.58
N MET A 91 -17.49 -22.67 18.32
CA MET A 91 -17.24 -21.27 17.91
C MET A 91 -15.74 -20.95 17.77
N ALA A 92 -14.87 -21.59 18.56
CA ALA A 92 -13.42 -21.41 18.48
C ALA A 92 -12.72 -22.30 17.44
N HIS A 93 -13.39 -23.26 16.80
CA HIS A 93 -12.72 -24.27 15.95
C HIS A 93 -12.35 -23.76 14.55
N TRP A 94 -12.99 -22.68 14.10
CA TRP A 94 -12.89 -22.21 12.73
C TRP A 94 -11.46 -21.83 12.34
N GLN A 95 -11.11 -22.16 11.10
CA GLN A 95 -9.91 -21.66 10.45
C GLN A 95 -10.27 -20.38 9.69
N HIS A 96 -9.60 -19.28 10.01
CA HIS A 96 -9.79 -18.02 9.31
C HIS A 96 -8.81 -17.92 8.12
N PRO A 97 -9.16 -17.12 7.08
CA PRO A 97 -8.28 -16.90 5.95
C PRO A 97 -6.89 -16.43 6.39
N GLU A 98 -5.86 -16.87 5.67
CA GLU A 98 -4.50 -16.41 5.92
C GLU A 98 -4.28 -14.97 5.42
N TRP A 99 -3.22 -14.33 5.92
CA TRP A 99 -2.83 -12.96 5.58
C TRP A 99 -2.92 -12.63 4.08
N ARG A 100 -2.34 -13.48 3.23
CA ARG A 100 -2.32 -13.27 1.77
C ARG A 100 -3.71 -13.32 1.15
N THR A 101 -4.57 -14.20 1.66
CA THR A 101 -5.95 -14.31 1.18
C THR A 101 -6.76 -13.07 1.56
N VAL A 102 -6.60 -12.57 2.79
CA VAL A 102 -7.26 -11.33 3.24
C VAL A 102 -6.80 -10.12 2.41
N GLN A 103 -5.50 -10.05 2.10
CA GLN A 103 -4.96 -9.01 1.22
C GLN A 103 -5.60 -9.08 -0.19
N GLU A 104 -5.77 -10.27 -0.77
CA GLU A 104 -6.47 -10.40 -2.05
C GLU A 104 -7.95 -10.00 -1.97
N MET A 105 -8.63 -10.33 -0.87
CA MET A 105 -10.02 -9.92 -0.63
C MET A 105 -10.13 -8.39 -0.55
N LEU A 106 -9.25 -7.72 0.19
CA LEU A 106 -9.19 -6.25 0.27
C LEU A 106 -9.11 -5.60 -1.12
N PHE A 107 -8.43 -6.21 -2.09
CA PHE A 107 -8.25 -5.63 -3.42
C PHE A 107 -9.33 -6.00 -4.43
N ARG A 108 -10.09 -7.07 -4.18
CA ARG A 108 -10.96 -7.67 -5.19
C ARG A 108 -12.42 -7.75 -4.76
N THR A 109 -12.74 -7.45 -3.51
CA THR A 109 -14.10 -7.49 -2.97
C THR A 109 -14.44 -6.16 -2.29
N ASP A 110 -15.56 -6.13 -1.58
CA ASP A 110 -16.05 -5.04 -0.75
C ASP A 110 -15.43 -5.00 0.67
N LEU A 111 -14.38 -5.80 0.93
CA LEU A 111 -13.69 -5.82 2.21
C LEU A 111 -12.97 -4.48 2.44
N THR A 112 -13.08 -3.90 3.64
CA THR A 112 -12.46 -2.61 3.98
C THR A 112 -11.25 -2.77 4.91
N GLU A 113 -10.44 -1.71 5.07
CA GLU A 113 -9.35 -1.70 6.06
C GLU A 113 -9.86 -1.86 7.50
N GLU A 114 -11.06 -1.36 7.80
CA GLU A 114 -11.74 -1.56 9.10
C GLU A 114 -12.06 -3.04 9.30
N ASP A 115 -12.54 -3.74 8.26
CA ASP A 115 -12.80 -5.18 8.34
C ASP A 115 -11.51 -5.98 8.53
N VAL A 116 -10.41 -5.59 7.88
CA VAL A 116 -9.08 -6.17 8.09
C VAL A 116 -8.60 -5.93 9.52
N TRP A 117 -8.85 -4.73 10.04
CA TRP A 117 -8.51 -4.36 11.41
C TRP A 117 -9.24 -5.23 12.44
N GLU A 118 -10.52 -5.48 12.23
CA GLU A 118 -11.32 -6.39 13.05
C GLU A 118 -10.90 -7.84 12.87
N TRP A 119 -10.60 -8.28 11.65
CA TRP A 119 -10.10 -9.63 11.38
C TRP A 119 -8.82 -9.94 12.16
N PHE A 120 -7.91 -8.97 12.32
CA PHE A 120 -6.73 -9.15 13.18
C PHE A 120 -7.05 -9.43 14.64
N ARG A 121 -8.18 -8.94 15.15
CA ARG A 121 -8.65 -9.27 16.50
C ARG A 121 -8.94 -10.76 16.58
N LEU A 122 -9.68 -11.27 15.60
CA LEU A 122 -10.09 -12.67 15.49
C LEU A 122 -8.92 -13.65 15.31
N VAL A 123 -7.84 -13.23 14.65
CA VAL A 123 -6.60 -14.01 14.50
C VAL A 123 -5.49 -13.64 15.49
N GLU A 124 -5.85 -12.91 16.55
CA GLU A 124 -4.98 -12.62 17.70
C GLU A 124 -3.70 -11.81 17.38
N ILE A 125 -3.75 -10.92 16.38
CA ILE A 125 -2.66 -9.99 16.09
C ILE A 125 -2.75 -8.77 17.03
N PRO A 126 -1.69 -8.41 17.78
CA PRO A 126 -1.72 -7.29 18.71
C PRO A 126 -1.94 -5.93 18.01
N PRO A 127 -2.72 -4.99 18.60
CA PRO A 127 -3.03 -3.69 17.99
C PRO A 127 -1.82 -2.90 17.49
N TYR A 128 -0.67 -2.98 18.19
CA TYR A 128 0.57 -2.30 17.79
C TYR A 128 1.01 -2.58 16.35
N TRP A 129 0.76 -3.78 15.83
CA TRP A 129 1.22 -4.22 14.50
C TRP A 129 0.24 -3.94 13.38
N ARG A 130 -1.04 -3.90 13.71
CA ARG A 130 -2.11 -4.06 12.73
C ARG A 130 -2.17 -2.89 11.72
N ASP A 131 -1.98 -1.62 12.15
CA ASP A 131 -1.96 -0.46 11.22
C ASP A 131 -0.75 -0.54 10.29
N LYS A 132 0.38 -1.02 10.82
CA LYS A 132 1.62 -1.22 10.05
C LYS A 132 1.44 -2.32 9.01
N LEU A 133 0.74 -3.39 9.39
CA LEU A 133 0.42 -4.49 8.49
C LEU A 133 -0.57 -4.04 7.39
N ILE A 134 -1.60 -3.26 7.72
CA ILE A 134 -2.53 -2.67 6.73
C ILE A 134 -1.76 -1.78 5.76
N THR A 135 -0.88 -0.92 6.25
CA THR A 135 -0.08 -0.02 5.40
C THR A 135 0.71 -0.79 4.35
N ILE A 136 1.34 -1.92 4.72
CA ILE A 136 2.13 -2.74 3.79
C ILE A 136 1.29 -3.70 2.94
N MET A 137 -0.04 -3.70 3.06
CA MET A 137 -0.88 -4.45 2.14
C MET A 137 -0.76 -3.86 0.73
N TYR A 138 -0.78 -2.55 0.60
CA TYR A 138 -0.73 -1.89 -0.70
C TYR A 138 0.65 -2.00 -1.35
N HIS A 139 0.66 -2.11 -2.67
CA HIS A 139 1.90 -2.19 -3.43
C HIS A 139 2.54 -0.79 -3.50
N PRO A 140 3.84 -0.65 -3.20
CA PRO A 140 4.54 0.59 -3.50
C PRO A 140 4.61 0.80 -5.02
N PHE A 141 4.89 2.03 -5.44
CA PHE A 141 5.17 2.30 -6.85
C PHE A 141 6.31 1.42 -7.36
N THR A 142 6.21 0.97 -8.62
CA THR A 142 7.32 0.22 -9.21
C THR A 142 8.48 1.15 -9.51
N ARG A 143 9.73 0.63 -9.54
CA ARG A 143 10.90 1.45 -9.88
C ARG A 143 10.79 2.15 -11.25
N VAL A 144 10.07 1.53 -12.19
CA VAL A 144 9.82 2.08 -13.53
C VAL A 144 8.83 3.24 -13.44
N ASP A 145 7.75 3.08 -12.66
CA ASP A 145 6.76 4.15 -12.48
C ASP A 145 7.36 5.32 -11.71
N VAL A 146 8.17 5.07 -10.67
CA VAL A 146 8.90 6.12 -9.94
C VAL A 146 9.77 6.95 -10.89
N ARG A 147 10.53 6.29 -11.78
CA ARG A 147 11.33 6.99 -12.80
C ARG A 147 10.49 7.86 -13.73
N ARG A 148 9.38 7.30 -14.24
CA ARG A 148 8.47 7.99 -15.16
C ARG A 148 7.78 9.17 -14.49
N MET A 149 7.32 8.98 -13.25
CA MET A 149 6.69 10.03 -12.45
C MET A 149 7.67 11.16 -12.14
N ASN A 150 8.91 10.85 -11.78
CA ASN A 150 9.96 11.87 -11.63
C ASN A 150 10.19 12.63 -12.93
N LYS A 151 10.28 11.93 -14.07
CA LYS A 151 10.53 12.54 -15.39
C LYS A 151 9.48 13.60 -15.76
N ILE A 152 8.22 13.34 -15.47
CA ILE A 152 7.11 14.25 -15.77
C ILE A 152 6.78 15.20 -14.61
N GLY A 153 7.59 15.23 -13.55
CA GLY A 153 7.42 16.13 -12.41
C GLY A 153 6.26 15.79 -11.47
N VAL A 154 5.73 14.55 -11.52
CA VAL A 154 4.73 14.06 -10.56
C VAL A 154 5.36 13.79 -9.19
N LEU A 155 6.61 13.30 -9.17
CA LEU A 155 7.39 13.14 -7.95
C LEU A 155 8.56 14.12 -7.97
N ASP A 156 8.71 14.91 -6.91
CA ASP A 156 9.93 15.64 -6.66
C ASP A 156 11.06 14.69 -6.21
N ARG A 157 12.24 15.25 -5.93
CA ARG A 157 13.41 14.48 -5.51
C ARG A 157 13.18 13.70 -4.20
N GLU A 158 12.60 14.35 -3.20
CA GLU A 158 12.41 13.75 -1.87
C GLU A 158 11.30 12.69 -1.91
N GLU A 159 10.24 12.94 -2.69
CA GLU A 159 9.18 11.97 -2.97
C GLU A 159 9.71 10.77 -3.78
N THR A 160 10.59 11.01 -4.75
CA THR A 160 11.27 9.96 -5.52
C THR A 160 12.10 9.07 -4.59
N LYS A 161 12.86 9.67 -3.68
CA LYS A 161 13.63 8.95 -2.67
C LYS A 161 12.72 8.16 -1.72
N ARG A 162 11.63 8.77 -1.26
CA ARG A 162 10.63 8.11 -0.40
C ARG A 162 10.04 6.88 -1.09
N ALA A 163 9.64 7.00 -2.36
CA ALA A 163 9.10 5.88 -3.11
C ALA A 163 10.11 4.71 -3.22
N TYR A 164 11.41 5.00 -3.35
CA TYR A 164 12.44 3.96 -3.30
C TYR A 164 12.60 3.32 -1.91
N LEU A 165 12.44 4.07 -0.82
CA LEU A 165 12.41 3.50 0.53
C LEU A 165 11.21 2.57 0.72
N ASP A 166 10.03 2.93 0.20
CA ASP A 166 8.80 2.13 0.32
C ASP A 166 8.89 0.79 -0.42
N ILE A 167 9.68 0.72 -1.50
CA ILE A 167 10.03 -0.55 -2.17
C ILE A 167 10.93 -1.44 -1.30
N GLY A 168 11.61 -0.87 -0.30
CA GLY A 168 12.51 -1.57 0.63
C GLY A 168 13.99 -1.31 0.38
N PHE A 169 14.36 -0.27 -0.39
CA PHE A 169 15.75 0.18 -0.39
C PHE A 169 16.11 0.78 0.97
N ASN A 170 17.37 0.60 1.38
CA ASN A 170 17.89 1.36 2.52
C ASN A 170 18.24 2.80 2.08
N GLU A 171 18.54 3.67 3.05
CA GLU A 171 18.83 5.10 2.84
C GLU A 171 19.88 5.34 1.73
N GLU A 172 21.02 4.65 1.80
CA GLU A 172 22.11 4.79 0.83
C GLU A 172 21.69 4.38 -0.59
N LYS A 173 20.95 3.27 -0.73
CA LYS A 173 20.50 2.79 -2.04
C LYS A 173 19.39 3.64 -2.62
N ALA A 174 18.46 4.11 -1.78
CA ALA A 174 17.40 5.02 -2.18
C ALA A 174 17.99 6.34 -2.69
N GLU A 175 18.98 6.88 -2.00
CA GLU A 175 19.72 8.07 -2.43
C GLU A 175 20.39 7.87 -3.80
N LYS A 176 21.17 6.79 -3.96
CA LYS A 176 21.83 6.47 -5.23
C LYS A 176 20.84 6.24 -6.37
N MET A 177 19.69 5.62 -6.09
CA MET A 177 18.65 5.38 -7.09
C MET A 177 17.92 6.67 -7.49
N THR A 178 17.76 7.60 -6.55
CA THR A 178 17.24 8.94 -6.82
C THR A 178 18.17 9.70 -7.76
N ILE A 179 19.48 9.74 -7.43
CA ILE A 179 20.50 10.36 -8.29
C ILE A 179 20.53 9.71 -9.67
N PHE A 180 20.50 8.38 -9.73
CA PHE A 180 20.42 7.65 -10.99
C PHE A 180 19.20 8.07 -11.81
N THR A 181 18.04 8.20 -11.18
CA THR A 181 16.79 8.59 -11.85
C THR A 181 16.86 9.99 -12.42
N GLU A 182 17.36 10.95 -11.63
CA GLU A 182 17.55 12.34 -12.08
C GLU A 182 18.51 12.41 -13.27
N LEU A 183 19.66 11.73 -13.19
CA LEU A 183 20.65 11.69 -14.28
C LEU A 183 20.12 10.98 -15.52
N TYR A 184 19.43 9.85 -15.35
CA TYR A 184 18.86 9.08 -16.44
C TYR A 184 17.77 9.88 -17.17
N ASN A 185 16.95 10.63 -16.43
CA ASN A 185 15.90 11.47 -17.01
C ASN A 185 16.45 12.73 -17.68
N ALA A 186 17.67 13.19 -17.32
CA ALA A 186 18.30 14.38 -17.90
C ALA A 186 18.89 14.15 -19.31
N ASP A 187 19.23 12.91 -19.64
CA ASP A 187 19.73 12.51 -20.97
C ASP A 187 19.19 11.13 -21.37
N PRO A 188 17.87 11.04 -21.65
CA PRO A 188 17.22 9.77 -21.93
C PRO A 188 17.61 9.24 -23.31
N GLU A 189 17.60 7.91 -23.47
CA GLU A 189 17.75 7.26 -24.78
C GLU A 189 16.68 7.77 -25.76
N ASP A 190 16.98 7.76 -27.07
CA ASP A 190 16.07 8.27 -28.13
C ASP A 190 14.65 7.70 -28.05
N SER A 191 14.53 6.44 -27.63
CA SER A 191 13.24 5.74 -27.47
C SER A 191 12.38 6.29 -26.33
N GLU A 192 13.00 6.93 -25.34
CA GLU A 192 12.34 7.49 -24.15
C GLU A 192 12.27 9.02 -24.16
N LYS A 193 12.86 9.71 -25.16
CA LYS A 193 12.80 11.17 -25.29
C LYS A 193 11.36 11.67 -25.46
N THR A 194 10.95 12.59 -24.60
CA THR A 194 9.72 13.36 -24.76
C THR A 194 9.87 14.40 -25.85
N GLU A 195 8.77 15.00 -26.30
CA GLU A 195 8.82 16.12 -27.26
C GLU A 195 9.65 17.29 -26.72
N GLU A 196 9.59 17.53 -25.41
CA GLU A 196 10.41 18.54 -24.76
C GLU A 196 11.90 18.17 -24.76
N ASP A 197 12.25 16.89 -24.55
CA ASP A 197 13.63 16.42 -24.62
C ASP A 197 14.21 16.61 -26.03
N ARG A 198 13.43 16.28 -27.06
CA ARG A 198 13.80 16.48 -28.48
C ARG A 198 13.99 17.95 -28.80
N ARG A 199 13.03 18.79 -28.38
CA ARG A 199 13.13 20.24 -28.54
C ARG A 199 14.38 20.79 -27.86
N LYS A 200 14.68 20.37 -26.63
CA LYS A 200 15.90 20.77 -25.91
C LYS A 200 17.17 20.32 -26.65
N GLU A 201 17.20 19.11 -27.20
CA GLU A 201 18.34 18.60 -27.96
C GLU A 201 18.56 19.35 -29.29
N GLU A 202 17.50 19.60 -30.06
CA GLU A 202 17.56 20.42 -31.27
C GLU A 202 18.05 21.83 -30.97
N LEU A 203 17.61 22.40 -29.83
CA LEU A 203 18.07 23.70 -29.35
C LEU A 203 19.54 23.68 -28.86
N ARG A 204 20.07 22.56 -28.33
CA ARG A 204 21.50 22.47 -27.92
C ARG A 204 22.47 22.71 -29.08
N GLY A 205 22.06 22.42 -30.32
CA GLY A 205 22.84 22.72 -31.53
C GLY A 205 22.77 24.19 -31.98
N LEU A 206 21.74 24.93 -31.55
CA LEU A 206 21.57 26.35 -31.84
C LEU A 206 22.41 27.18 -30.87
N THR A 207 23.24 28.10 -31.38
CA THR A 207 23.93 29.09 -30.56
C THR A 207 23.18 30.42 -30.63
N ARG A 208 23.24 31.24 -29.56
CA ARG A 208 22.74 32.63 -29.59
C ARG A 208 23.21 33.36 -30.85
N THR A 209 24.50 33.26 -31.17
CA THR A 209 25.09 33.90 -32.35
C THR A 209 24.49 33.41 -33.67
N ALA A 210 24.20 32.11 -33.79
CA ALA A 210 23.56 31.56 -34.97
C ALA A 210 22.11 32.07 -35.14
N VAL A 211 21.34 32.12 -34.04
CA VAL A 211 19.97 32.66 -34.05
C VAL A 211 19.96 34.13 -34.44
N LEU A 212 20.79 34.95 -33.78
CA LEU A 212 20.88 36.38 -34.06
C LEU A 212 21.36 36.67 -35.48
N LYS A 213 22.30 35.88 -36.00
CA LYS A 213 22.74 35.99 -37.39
C LYS A 213 21.59 35.68 -38.35
N GLN A 214 20.85 34.58 -38.16
CA GLN A 214 19.72 34.23 -39.02
C GLN A 214 18.61 35.29 -38.96
N TYR A 215 18.37 35.89 -37.78
CA TYR A 215 17.43 37.00 -37.62
C TYR A 215 17.91 38.26 -38.38
N LYS A 216 19.18 38.64 -38.21
CA LYS A 216 19.79 39.77 -38.92
C LYS A 216 19.73 39.58 -40.44
N ASP A 217 20.03 38.38 -40.92
CA ASP A 217 19.99 37.96 -42.33
C ASP A 217 18.54 37.80 -42.87
N GLN A 218 17.51 38.04 -42.03
CA GLN A 218 16.08 37.91 -42.36
C GLN A 218 15.64 36.50 -42.80
N LEU A 219 16.38 35.47 -42.37
CA LEU A 219 16.01 34.06 -42.60
C LEU A 219 14.91 33.59 -41.63
N ILE A 220 14.80 34.23 -40.48
CA ILE A 220 13.76 34.02 -39.47
C ILE A 220 13.21 35.37 -38.99
N ASP A 221 11.96 35.39 -38.55
CA ASP A 221 11.33 36.59 -38.00
C ASP A 221 11.61 36.78 -36.50
N ALA A 222 11.18 37.92 -35.94
CA ALA A 222 11.41 38.28 -34.54
C ALA A 222 10.70 37.32 -33.56
N SER A 223 9.54 36.79 -33.94
CA SER A 223 8.79 35.85 -33.10
C SER A 223 9.57 34.54 -32.97
N LEU A 224 9.99 33.97 -34.09
CA LEU A 224 10.72 32.71 -34.13
C LEU A 224 12.12 32.84 -33.51
N ALA A 225 12.81 33.95 -33.76
CA ALA A 225 14.08 34.25 -33.09
C ALA A 225 13.89 34.37 -31.57
N GLY A 226 12.79 34.99 -31.12
CA GLY A 226 12.43 35.09 -29.71
C GLY A 226 12.21 33.72 -29.07
N ASP A 227 11.39 32.86 -29.68
CA ASP A 227 11.13 31.50 -29.21
C ASP A 227 12.41 30.66 -29.07
N TYR A 228 13.33 30.78 -30.04
CA TYR A 228 14.63 30.09 -29.96
C TYR A 228 15.52 30.64 -28.85
N LEU A 229 15.60 31.96 -28.67
CA LEU A 229 16.41 32.55 -27.61
C LEU A 229 15.84 32.24 -26.21
N THR A 230 14.52 32.28 -26.04
CA THR A 230 13.87 31.83 -24.80
C THR A 230 14.11 30.33 -24.59
N GLY A 231 14.06 29.52 -25.65
CA GLY A 231 14.44 28.10 -25.61
C GLY A 231 15.89 27.84 -25.21
N LEU A 232 16.81 28.77 -25.48
CA LEU A 232 18.20 28.75 -25.01
C LEU A 232 18.37 29.24 -23.56
N GLY A 233 17.29 29.67 -22.89
CA GLY A 233 17.28 30.10 -21.50
C GLY A 233 17.46 31.60 -21.27
N TYR A 234 17.31 32.45 -22.30
CA TYR A 234 17.30 33.91 -22.13
C TYR A 234 15.92 34.39 -21.66
N THR A 235 15.89 35.38 -20.77
CA THR A 235 14.63 36.03 -20.35
C THR A 235 14.07 36.90 -21.47
N GLU A 236 12.76 37.15 -21.48
CA GLU A 236 12.11 38.02 -22.47
C GLU A 236 12.81 39.38 -22.62
N GLU A 237 13.18 40.01 -21.50
CA GLU A 237 13.92 41.28 -21.49
C GLU A 237 15.27 41.21 -22.23
N VAL A 238 15.99 40.08 -22.08
CA VAL A 238 17.28 39.86 -22.74
C VAL A 238 17.08 39.54 -24.23
N VAL A 239 16.02 38.81 -24.56
CA VAL A 239 15.62 38.53 -25.94
C VAL A 239 15.32 39.84 -26.67
N ASP A 240 14.47 40.70 -26.10
CA ASP A 240 14.09 42.00 -26.67
C ASP A 240 15.32 42.88 -26.92
N PHE A 241 16.24 42.93 -25.95
CA PHE A 241 17.50 43.65 -26.09
C PHE A 241 18.34 43.14 -27.28
N TYR A 242 18.46 41.82 -27.43
CA TYR A 242 19.24 41.26 -28.54
C TYR A 242 18.59 41.51 -29.90
N LEU A 243 17.28 41.34 -30.02
CA LEU A 243 16.56 41.58 -31.28
C LEU A 243 16.66 43.07 -31.68
N ALA A 244 16.43 44.00 -30.74
CA ALA A 244 16.56 45.43 -30.99
C ALA A 244 17.99 45.82 -31.42
N ARG A 245 19.02 45.18 -30.84
CA ARG A 245 20.41 45.39 -31.23
C ARG A 245 20.68 44.93 -32.66
N GLU A 246 20.18 43.76 -33.06
CA GLU A 246 20.39 43.29 -34.43
C GLU A 246 19.60 44.10 -35.46
N ASP A 247 18.41 44.59 -35.10
CA ASP A 247 17.68 45.54 -35.93
C ASP A 247 18.48 46.83 -36.17
N TYR A 248 19.09 47.38 -35.12
CA TYR A 248 19.99 48.53 -35.24
C TYR A 248 21.20 48.22 -36.14
N ASN A 249 21.89 47.10 -35.91
CA ASN A 249 23.06 46.70 -36.71
C ASN A 249 22.71 46.56 -38.20
N ARG A 250 21.53 46.00 -38.50
CA ARG A 250 21.05 45.83 -39.88
C ARG A 250 20.79 47.17 -40.57
N GLU A 251 20.19 48.13 -39.88
CA GLU A 251 19.96 49.46 -40.42
C GLU A 251 21.27 50.25 -40.59
N GLU A 252 22.22 50.12 -39.65
CA GLU A 252 23.55 50.70 -39.75
C GLU A 252 24.31 50.19 -41.00
N GLU A 253 24.31 48.87 -41.25
CA GLU A 253 24.95 48.29 -42.44
C GLU A 253 24.31 48.75 -43.76
N LYS A 254 22.98 48.93 -43.79
CA LYS A 254 22.29 49.51 -44.96
C LYS A 254 22.75 50.93 -45.23
N VAL A 255 22.79 51.77 -44.18
CA VAL A 255 23.22 53.17 -44.28
C VAL A 255 24.67 53.27 -44.76
N ASP A 256 25.57 52.46 -44.21
CA ASP A 256 26.97 52.40 -44.62
C ASP A 256 27.13 51.90 -46.07
N GLY A 257 26.29 50.96 -46.50
CA GLY A 257 26.21 50.51 -47.89
C GLY A 257 25.87 51.66 -48.84
N TYR A 258 24.82 52.44 -48.53
CA TYR A 258 24.43 53.60 -49.33
C TYR A 258 25.51 54.68 -49.39
N ILE A 259 26.21 54.93 -48.27
CA ILE A 259 27.32 55.91 -48.22
C ILE A 259 28.51 55.46 -49.07
N LYS A 260 28.83 54.16 -49.09
CA LYS A 260 29.89 53.61 -49.95
C LYS A 260 29.53 53.66 -51.43
N GLU A 261 28.32 53.29 -51.81
CA GLU A 261 27.87 53.36 -53.20
C GLU A 261 27.79 54.81 -53.72
N GLY A 262 27.30 55.74 -52.89
CA GLY A 262 27.26 57.17 -53.21
C GLY A 262 28.65 57.82 -53.35
N ARG A 263 29.69 57.25 -52.73
CA ARG A 263 31.09 57.68 -52.89
C ARG A 263 31.80 57.09 -54.11
N ILE A 264 31.26 56.04 -54.72
CA ILE A 264 31.83 55.43 -55.94
C ILE A 264 31.27 56.11 -57.21
N GLN A 265 30.11 56.76 -57.12
CA GLN A 265 29.46 57.48 -58.23
C GLN A 265 29.80 58.98 -58.30
N ALA A 266 30.61 59.51 -57.38
CA ALA A 266 31.07 60.91 -57.35
C ALA A 266 32.57 60.99 -57.66
#